data_AF-A0A0L0N7B7-F1
#
_entry.id   AF-A0A0L0N7B7-F1
#
_cell.length_a   1.000
_cell.length_b   1.000
_cell.length_c   1.000
_cell.angle_alpha   90.00
_cell.angle_beta   90.00
_cell.angle_gamma   90.00
#
_symmetry.space_group_name_H-M   'P 1'
#
loop_
_entity.id
_entity.type
_entity.pdbx_description
1 polymer ?
#
loop_
_entity_poly.entity_id
_entity_poly.type
_entity_poly.pdbx_seq_one_letter_code
_entity_poly.pdbx_strand_id
1 'polypeptide(L)'
;MDEYEQRLDLAERIQTLLRDTANNPTGKFSAVQFAAILVAPVARLREFAQYEFDRNYSKILVLRLMLHQVSPLVHHFLRKPAKAIDSAGPQGIIRRNQVEVKQCRLRDGGLCIVTGTGCPSVCHIVPFTWNHTVNSAHATREVLAMSPLPIFYEQSDWTGLIHTKLYAGPGSSDKSWNMLSLSYLLHKWWSKGYFGLKYLGTTPSSSSPQDMHTIELQFRWLPRSQEHPMRPIELQEQRDTTKGIMIYQLDTDSPKAGANFGNSNRPICSDHTFQVHINQKDSPFFVATIKLRWAILQVAAMSGGAQAPELLQGHDPDPDP
;
A
#
# COMPACT_ATOMS: atom_id res chain seq x y z
N MET A 1 23.99 -14.35 -6.83
CA MET A 1 22.57 -14.75 -6.99
C MET A 1 21.80 -13.47 -7.17
N ASP A 2 21.03 -13.36 -8.24
CA ASP A 2 20.13 -12.22 -8.46
C ASP A 2 19.15 -12.10 -7.27
N GLU A 3 18.78 -10.89 -6.87
CA GLU A 3 17.88 -10.68 -5.73
C GLU A 3 16.54 -11.38 -5.98
N TYR A 4 16.09 -11.43 -7.23
CA TYR A 4 14.89 -12.15 -7.62
C TYR A 4 14.96 -13.65 -7.36
N GLU A 5 16.01 -14.32 -7.85
CA GLU A 5 16.24 -15.75 -7.59
C GLU A 5 16.30 -16.02 -6.09
N GLN A 6 16.95 -15.12 -5.33
CA GLN A 6 17.00 -15.24 -3.88
C GLN A 6 15.61 -15.16 -3.23
N ARG A 7 14.70 -14.32 -3.76
CA ARG A 7 13.31 -14.22 -3.30
C ARG A 7 12.51 -15.47 -3.66
N LEU A 8 12.74 -16.06 -4.84
CA LEU A 8 12.10 -17.31 -5.24
C LEU A 8 12.50 -18.48 -4.33
N ASP A 9 13.80 -18.61 -4.02
CA ASP A 9 14.30 -19.63 -3.09
C ASP A 9 13.67 -19.48 -1.70
N LEU A 10 13.54 -18.25 -1.21
CA LEU A 10 12.89 -17.98 0.08
C LEU A 10 11.38 -18.24 0.02
N ALA A 11 10.72 -17.90 -1.10
CA ALA A 11 9.31 -18.17 -1.31
C ALA A 11 9.02 -19.68 -1.28
N GLU A 12 9.84 -20.50 -1.94
CA GLU A 12 9.70 -21.96 -1.93
C GLU A 12 9.81 -22.53 -0.52
N ARG A 13 10.79 -22.06 0.28
CA ARG A 13 10.94 -22.48 1.69
C ARG A 13 9.72 -22.10 2.53
N ILE A 14 9.27 -20.85 2.42
CA ILE A 14 8.08 -20.38 3.14
C ILE A 14 6.84 -21.17 2.70
N GLN A 15 6.70 -21.46 1.41
CA GLN A 15 5.58 -22.25 0.90
C GLN A 15 5.56 -23.66 1.49
N THR A 16 6.71 -24.33 1.56
CA THR A 16 6.85 -25.64 2.21
C THR A 16 6.46 -25.58 3.68
N LEU A 17 6.96 -24.60 4.43
CA LEU A 17 6.59 -24.40 5.84
C LEU A 17 5.08 -24.22 6.04
N LEU A 18 4.41 -23.54 5.10
CA LEU A 18 2.97 -23.30 5.16
C LEU A 18 2.13 -24.50 4.72
N ARG A 19 2.65 -25.37 3.84
CA ARG A 19 1.96 -26.61 3.43
C ARG A 19 1.70 -27.54 4.59
N ASP A 20 2.65 -27.62 5.51
CA ASP A 20 2.58 -28.49 6.67
C ASP A 20 1.54 -28.02 7.71
N THR A 21 0.95 -26.84 7.51
CA THR A 21 -0.21 -26.39 8.29
C THR A 21 -1.51 -26.91 7.66
N ALA A 22 -2.25 -27.73 8.41
CA ALA A 22 -3.31 -28.69 7.99
C ALA A 22 -4.46 -28.24 7.05
N ASN A 23 -4.50 -27.01 6.54
CA ASN A 23 -5.65 -26.45 5.81
C ASN A 23 -5.30 -25.76 4.46
N ASN A 24 -4.21 -26.10 3.76
CA ASN A 24 -3.94 -25.54 2.42
C ASN A 24 -3.93 -26.65 1.34
N PRO A 25 -5.07 -26.92 0.67
CA PRO A 25 -5.21 -28.08 -0.22
C PRO A 25 -4.31 -28.03 -1.47
N THR A 26 -3.87 -26.84 -1.91
CA THR A 26 -2.91 -26.71 -3.02
C THR A 26 -1.49 -26.45 -2.56
N GLY A 27 -1.33 -25.89 -1.36
CA GLY A 27 -0.03 -25.51 -0.84
C GLY A 27 0.65 -24.40 -1.63
N LYS A 28 -0.09 -23.64 -2.46
CA LYS A 28 0.45 -22.62 -3.36
C LYS A 28 0.06 -21.23 -2.91
N PHE A 29 0.90 -20.25 -3.19
CA PHE A 29 0.52 -18.85 -3.05
C PHE A 29 -0.45 -18.44 -4.15
N SER A 30 -1.42 -17.58 -3.83
CA SER A 30 -2.08 -16.78 -4.85
C SER A 30 -1.16 -15.68 -5.39
N ALA A 31 -1.49 -15.09 -6.54
CA ALA A 31 -0.74 -13.98 -7.11
C ALA A 31 -0.60 -12.80 -6.13
N VAL A 32 -1.64 -12.47 -5.37
CA VAL A 32 -1.60 -11.42 -4.34
C VAL A 32 -0.70 -11.77 -3.16
N GLN A 33 -0.67 -13.03 -2.72
CA GLN A 33 0.24 -13.49 -1.68
C GLN A 33 1.70 -13.49 -2.16
N PHE A 34 1.94 -13.98 -3.38
CA PHE A 34 3.27 -13.99 -3.98
C PHE A 34 3.78 -12.58 -4.24
N ALA A 35 2.94 -11.65 -4.69
CA ALA A 35 3.29 -10.23 -4.79
C ALA A 35 3.72 -9.65 -3.44
N ALA A 36 3.06 -10.02 -2.33
CA ALA A 36 3.47 -9.58 -1.00
C ALA A 36 4.85 -10.12 -0.60
N ILE A 37 5.18 -11.36 -0.96
CA ILE A 37 6.53 -11.93 -0.80
C ILE A 37 7.56 -11.14 -1.62
N LEU A 38 7.25 -10.80 -2.87
CA LEU A 38 8.17 -10.01 -3.71
C LEU A 38 8.38 -8.58 -3.21
N VAL A 39 7.40 -7.99 -2.54
CA VAL A 39 7.51 -6.64 -1.95
C VAL A 39 8.20 -6.64 -0.58
N ALA A 40 8.16 -7.76 0.15
CA ALA A 40 8.76 -7.88 1.47
C ALA A 40 10.28 -7.61 1.45
N PRO A 41 10.88 -7.02 2.50
CA PRO A 41 12.33 -6.97 2.62
C PRO A 41 12.93 -8.38 2.66
N VAL A 42 14.01 -8.61 1.91
CA VAL A 42 14.68 -9.93 1.85
C VAL A 42 15.09 -10.43 3.24
N ALA A 43 15.51 -9.53 4.14
CA ALA A 43 15.84 -9.87 5.52
C ALA A 43 14.66 -10.52 6.27
N ARG A 44 13.43 -10.02 6.07
CA ARG A 44 12.22 -10.57 6.67
C ARG A 44 11.86 -11.93 6.08
N LEU A 45 12.00 -12.09 4.76
CA LEU A 45 11.80 -13.39 4.12
C LEU A 45 12.80 -14.44 4.64
N ARG A 46 14.07 -14.06 4.86
CA ARG A 46 15.08 -14.94 5.46
C ARG A 46 14.69 -15.36 6.87
N GLU A 47 14.20 -14.43 7.70
CA GLU A 47 13.72 -14.76 9.05
C GLU A 47 12.54 -15.75 9.01
N PHE A 48 11.55 -15.52 8.15
CA PHE A 48 10.42 -16.43 8.00
C PHE A 48 10.84 -17.82 7.49
N ALA A 49 11.77 -17.87 6.53
CA ALA A 49 12.28 -19.10 5.95
C ALA A 49 13.19 -19.92 6.88
N GLN A 50 13.60 -19.36 8.02
CA GLN A 50 14.40 -20.05 9.05
C GLN A 50 13.55 -20.74 10.11
N TYR A 51 12.23 -20.58 10.08
CA TYR A 51 11.35 -21.23 11.05
C TYR A 51 11.39 -22.75 10.90
N GLU A 52 11.49 -23.45 12.03
CA GLU A 52 11.36 -24.90 12.10
C GLU A 52 9.94 -25.24 12.56
N PHE A 53 9.23 -26.12 11.83
CA PHE A 53 7.81 -26.38 12.06
C PHE A 53 7.47 -26.68 13.53
N ASP A 54 8.18 -27.64 14.13
CA ASP A 54 7.94 -28.07 15.52
C ASP A 54 8.24 -26.98 16.56
N ARG A 55 9.21 -26.10 16.28
CA ARG A 55 9.65 -25.06 17.23
C ARG A 55 8.96 -23.72 17.02
N ASN A 56 8.38 -23.49 15.85
CA ASN A 56 7.86 -22.19 15.44
C ASN A 56 6.43 -22.25 14.91
N TYR A 57 5.68 -23.33 15.18
CA TYR A 57 4.31 -23.51 14.73
C TYR A 57 3.42 -22.26 14.89
N SER A 58 3.42 -21.62 16.06
CA SER A 58 2.64 -20.39 16.29
C SER A 58 3.07 -19.23 15.38
N LYS A 59 4.37 -19.07 15.12
CA LYS A 59 4.88 -18.03 14.21
C LYS A 59 4.53 -18.33 12.76
N ILE A 60 4.58 -19.61 12.36
CA ILE A 60 4.18 -20.07 11.03
C ILE A 60 2.67 -19.83 10.83
N LEU A 61 1.84 -20.11 11.84
CA LEU A 61 0.41 -19.82 11.81
C LEU A 61 0.14 -18.31 11.70
N VAL A 62 0.88 -17.47 12.44
CA VAL A 62 0.77 -16.00 12.30
C VAL A 62 1.19 -15.54 10.91
N LEU A 63 2.28 -16.06 10.34
CA LEU A 63 2.70 -15.76 8.97
C LEU A 63 1.62 -16.15 7.95
N ARG A 64 1.03 -17.33 8.11
CA ARG A 64 -0.09 -17.79 7.29
C ARG A 64 -1.24 -16.79 7.34
N LEU A 65 -1.67 -16.41 8.54
CA LEU A 65 -2.76 -15.45 8.73
C LEU A 65 -2.42 -14.08 8.11
N MET A 66 -1.19 -13.57 8.30
CA MET A 66 -0.74 -12.34 7.67
C MET A 66 -0.83 -12.41 6.14
N LEU A 67 -0.38 -13.51 5.52
CA LEU A 67 -0.47 -13.70 4.07
C LEU A 67 -1.92 -13.78 3.58
N HIS A 68 -2.81 -14.45 4.33
CA HIS A 68 -4.25 -14.45 4.00
C HIS A 68 -4.87 -13.05 4.10
N GLN A 69 -4.42 -12.21 5.02
CA GLN A 69 -4.93 -10.83 5.18
C GLN A 69 -4.43 -9.84 4.12
N VAL A 70 -3.47 -10.21 3.29
CA VAL A 70 -3.02 -9.34 2.19
C VAL A 70 -4.18 -9.03 1.22
N SER A 71 -4.97 -10.03 0.81
CA SER A 71 -6.06 -9.80 -0.14
C SER A 71 -7.15 -8.88 0.42
N PRO A 72 -7.71 -9.13 1.63
CA PRO A 72 -8.63 -8.20 2.28
C PRO A 72 -8.07 -6.78 2.44
N LEU A 73 -6.79 -6.64 2.79
CA LEU A 73 -6.14 -5.33 2.90
C LEU A 73 -6.11 -4.57 1.59
N VAL A 74 -5.65 -5.21 0.52
CA VAL A 74 -5.58 -4.60 -0.81
C VAL A 74 -6.99 -4.27 -1.32
N HIS A 75 -7.96 -5.17 -1.12
CA HIS A 75 -9.36 -4.93 -1.47
C HIS A 75 -9.92 -3.71 -0.73
N HIS A 76 -9.77 -3.68 0.60
CA HIS A 76 -10.26 -2.59 1.45
C HIS A 76 -9.64 -1.24 1.09
N PHE A 77 -8.37 -1.23 0.67
CA PHE A 77 -7.69 -0.03 0.21
C PHE A 77 -8.23 0.50 -1.12
N LEU A 78 -8.46 -0.39 -2.10
CA LEU A 78 -8.86 -0.03 -3.46
C LEU A 78 -10.38 0.13 -3.64
N ARG A 79 -11.17 -0.37 -2.67
CA ARG A 79 -12.63 -0.32 -2.73
C ARG A 79 -13.10 1.13 -2.89
N LYS A 80 -13.88 1.37 -3.94
CA LYS A 80 -14.56 2.66 -4.10
C LYS A 80 -15.54 2.84 -2.92
N PRO A 81 -15.64 4.03 -2.32
CA PRO A 81 -16.75 4.30 -1.42
C PRO A 81 -18.05 3.98 -2.15
N ALA A 82 -18.95 3.25 -1.48
CA ALA A 82 -20.33 3.19 -1.95
C ALA A 82 -20.82 4.63 -2.17
N LYS A 83 -21.53 4.90 -3.28
CA LYS A 83 -22.11 6.22 -3.51
C LYS A 83 -22.89 6.59 -2.25
N ALA A 84 -22.42 7.61 -1.54
CA ALA A 84 -23.18 8.18 -0.45
C ALA A 84 -24.52 8.61 -1.07
N ILE A 85 -25.61 8.05 -0.55
CA ILE A 85 -26.93 8.52 -0.92
C ILE A 85 -26.98 9.96 -0.41
N ASP A 86 -27.00 10.93 -1.33
CA ASP A 86 -27.04 12.38 -1.08
C ASP A 86 -28.41 12.82 -0.52
N SER A 87 -28.87 12.18 0.55
CA SER A 87 -30.08 12.53 1.26
C SER A 87 -29.83 12.39 2.75
N ALA A 88 -29.81 13.53 3.45
CA ALA A 88 -29.83 13.69 4.91
C ALA A 88 -29.13 12.55 5.67
N GLY A 89 -27.82 12.66 5.84
CA GLY A 89 -26.97 11.55 6.30
C GLY A 89 -27.48 10.86 7.57
N PRO A 90 -27.42 9.52 7.65
CA PRO A 90 -27.69 8.80 8.88
C PRO A 90 -26.75 9.29 9.97
N GLN A 91 -27.26 9.41 11.20
CA GLN A 91 -26.46 9.72 12.39
C GLN A 91 -25.18 8.86 12.38
N GLY A 92 -23.99 9.50 12.34
CA GLY A 92 -22.70 8.78 12.46
C GLY A 92 -21.70 8.88 11.29
N ILE A 93 -21.97 9.67 10.24
CA ILE A 93 -20.97 9.97 9.19
C ILE A 93 -20.18 11.24 9.53
N ILE A 94 -18.86 11.10 9.71
CA ILE A 94 -17.93 12.21 9.89
C ILE A 94 -17.65 12.88 8.55
N ARG A 95 -17.72 14.21 8.52
CA ARG A 95 -17.36 15.02 7.34
C ARG A 95 -15.86 15.31 7.32
N ARG A 96 -15.32 15.55 6.12
CA ARG A 96 -13.92 15.95 5.95
C ARG A 96 -13.62 17.28 6.64
N ASN A 97 -12.52 17.31 7.38
CA ASN A 97 -12.01 18.44 8.12
C ASN A 97 -11.37 19.46 7.17
N GLN A 98 -12.10 20.54 6.90
CA GLN A 98 -11.66 21.59 5.97
C GLN A 98 -10.44 22.36 6.49
N VAL A 99 -10.21 22.40 7.81
CA VAL A 99 -9.02 23.04 8.39
C VAL A 99 -7.76 22.26 8.01
N GLU A 100 -7.80 20.92 8.13
CA GLU A 100 -6.69 20.03 7.78
C GLU A 100 -6.43 20.03 6.27
N VAL A 101 -7.50 20.09 5.46
CA VAL A 101 -7.40 20.26 4.00
C VAL A 101 -6.71 21.58 3.65
N LYS A 102 -7.09 22.69 4.30
CA LYS A 102 -6.47 24.00 4.10
C LYS A 102 -5.00 23.98 4.53
N GLN A 103 -4.67 23.34 5.65
CA GLN A 103 -3.30 23.18 6.13
C GLN A 103 -2.42 22.40 5.15
N CYS A 104 -2.91 21.26 4.63
CA CYS A 104 -2.22 20.50 3.59
C CYS A 104 -1.97 21.34 2.34
N ARG A 105 -3.00 22.08 1.86
CA ARG A 105 -2.86 22.93 0.68
C ARG A 105 -1.84 24.05 0.90
N LEU A 106 -1.84 24.69 2.06
CA LEU A 106 -0.87 25.75 2.41
C LEU A 106 0.55 25.20 2.48
N ARG A 107 0.74 24.04 3.14
CA ARG A 107 2.02 23.34 3.23
C ARG A 107 2.60 23.03 1.84
N ASP A 108 1.75 22.60 0.92
CA ASP A 108 2.14 22.22 -0.44
C ASP A 108 2.17 23.43 -1.40
N GLY A 109 2.10 24.67 -0.89
CA GLY A 109 2.19 25.90 -1.68
C GLY A 109 1.01 26.14 -2.63
N GLY A 110 -0.11 25.43 -2.46
CA GLY A 110 -1.22 25.47 -3.41
C GLY A 110 -0.90 24.85 -4.77
N LEU A 111 0.14 24.01 -4.84
CA LEU A 111 0.59 23.32 -6.05
C LEU A 111 0.44 21.81 -5.92
N CYS A 112 0.38 21.12 -7.05
CA CYS A 112 0.60 19.69 -7.08
C CYS A 112 2.07 19.39 -6.74
N ILE A 113 2.33 18.60 -5.69
CA ILE A 113 3.69 18.30 -5.24
C ILE A 113 4.55 17.57 -6.27
N VAL A 114 3.92 16.89 -7.25
CA VAL A 114 4.61 16.12 -8.30
C VAL A 114 4.84 16.96 -9.55
N THR A 115 3.81 17.65 -10.03
CA THR A 115 3.87 18.36 -11.33
C THR A 115 4.19 19.85 -11.18
N GLY A 116 4.03 20.43 -9.99
CA GLY A 116 4.10 21.88 -9.78
C GLY A 116 2.93 22.68 -10.36
N THR A 117 1.87 22.03 -10.87
CA THR A 117 0.70 22.74 -11.42
C THR A 117 -0.18 23.33 -10.32
N GLY A 118 -0.77 24.50 -10.56
CA GLY A 118 -1.75 25.11 -9.66
C GLY A 118 -3.08 24.36 -9.55
N CYS A 119 -3.96 24.84 -8.66
CA CYS A 119 -5.30 24.30 -8.41
C CYS A 119 -5.35 22.79 -8.07
N PRO A 120 -4.53 22.27 -7.13
CA PRO A 120 -4.52 20.86 -6.80
C PRO A 120 -5.76 20.43 -6.00
N SER A 121 -6.07 19.14 -6.14
CA SER A 121 -6.93 18.40 -5.24
C SER A 121 -6.12 17.92 -4.03
N VAL A 122 -6.61 18.19 -2.82
CA VAL A 122 -6.07 17.55 -1.61
C VAL A 122 -6.66 16.14 -1.53
N CYS A 123 -5.79 15.14 -1.52
CA CYS A 123 -6.15 13.74 -1.45
C CYS A 123 -5.52 13.08 -0.23
N HIS A 124 -6.26 12.13 0.35
CA HIS A 124 -5.74 11.33 1.45
C HIS A 124 -4.72 10.29 0.95
N ILE A 125 -3.67 10.06 1.75
CA ILE A 125 -2.70 8.99 1.53
C ILE A 125 -3.37 7.66 1.88
N VAL A 126 -3.80 7.45 3.11
CA VAL A 126 -4.71 6.35 3.47
C VAL A 126 -6.15 6.84 3.35
N PRO A 127 -7.05 6.13 2.65
CA PRO A 127 -8.39 6.63 2.36
C PRO A 127 -9.16 7.11 3.60
N PHE A 128 -9.78 8.28 3.50
CA PHE A 128 -10.74 8.78 4.50
C PHE A 128 -11.87 7.78 4.78
N THR A 129 -12.16 6.91 3.82
CA THR A 129 -13.16 5.83 3.93
C THR A 129 -12.83 4.75 4.94
N TRP A 130 -11.61 4.74 5.47
CA TRP A 130 -11.20 3.76 6.48
C TRP A 130 -11.76 4.04 7.87
N ASN A 131 -12.18 5.28 8.17
CA ASN A 131 -12.70 5.59 9.49
C ASN A 131 -13.73 6.73 9.50
N HIS A 132 -14.36 7.10 8.38
CA HIS A 132 -15.36 8.19 8.44
C HIS A 132 -16.67 7.79 9.15
N THR A 133 -16.86 6.52 9.48
CA THR A 133 -17.94 5.99 10.32
C THR A 133 -17.38 5.01 11.35
N VAL A 134 -18.18 4.68 12.37
CA VAL A 134 -17.86 3.59 13.32
C VAL A 134 -17.67 2.26 12.58
N ASN A 135 -18.57 1.93 11.65
CA ASN A 135 -18.50 0.66 10.90
C ASN A 135 -17.25 0.57 10.01
N SER A 136 -16.88 1.66 9.33
CA SER A 136 -15.65 1.67 8.53
C SER A 136 -14.40 1.55 9.41
N ALA A 137 -14.39 2.22 10.58
CA ALA A 137 -13.30 2.08 11.54
C ALA A 137 -13.18 0.64 12.06
N HIS A 138 -14.30 -0.04 12.31
CA HIS A 138 -14.31 -1.46 12.69
C HIS A 138 -13.75 -2.36 11.58
N ALA A 139 -14.25 -2.23 10.35
CA ALA A 139 -13.77 -3.00 9.21
C ALA A 139 -12.27 -2.79 8.96
N THR A 140 -11.79 -1.54 9.08
CA THR A 140 -10.35 -1.24 9.01
C THR A 140 -9.57 -1.91 10.13
N ARG A 141 -10.10 -1.92 11.36
CA ARG A 141 -9.46 -2.59 12.49
C ARG A 141 -9.39 -4.10 12.27
N GLU A 142 -10.41 -4.75 11.73
CA GLU A 142 -10.41 -6.18 11.44
C GLU A 142 -9.34 -6.55 10.41
N VAL A 143 -9.29 -5.82 9.31
CA VAL A 143 -8.29 -6.01 8.24
C VAL A 143 -6.86 -5.76 8.74
N LEU A 144 -6.69 -4.89 9.74
CA LEU A 144 -5.38 -4.58 10.35
C LEU A 144 -5.10 -5.38 11.64
N ALA A 145 -6.04 -6.16 12.19
CA ALA A 145 -5.84 -6.88 13.45
C ALA A 145 -4.76 -7.96 13.31
N MET A 146 -4.72 -8.63 12.16
CA MET A 146 -3.65 -9.56 11.75
C MET A 146 -2.85 -8.95 10.60
N SER A 147 -2.53 -7.66 10.76
CA SER A 147 -1.88 -6.81 9.76
C SER A 147 -0.75 -7.53 9.02
N PRO A 148 -0.74 -7.55 7.67
CA PRO A 148 0.40 -8.02 6.90
C PRO A 148 1.58 -7.05 6.95
N LEU A 149 1.49 -5.92 7.66
CA LEU A 149 2.57 -4.93 7.72
C LEU A 149 3.92 -5.46 8.22
N PRO A 150 3.99 -6.42 9.16
CA PRO A 150 5.26 -7.05 9.54
C PRO A 150 5.91 -7.88 8.42
N ILE A 151 5.20 -8.14 7.31
CA ILE A 151 5.79 -8.67 6.07
C ILE A 151 6.59 -7.58 5.36
N PHE A 152 6.08 -6.34 5.34
CA PHE A 152 6.63 -5.25 4.54
C PHE A 152 7.67 -4.40 5.29
N TYR A 153 7.60 -4.34 6.62
CA TYR A 153 8.44 -3.45 7.43
C TYR A 153 8.93 -4.13 8.71
N GLU A 154 10.14 -3.76 9.15
CA GLU A 154 10.67 -4.17 10.44
C GLU A 154 9.82 -3.59 11.59
N GLN A 155 9.71 -4.37 12.67
CA GLN A 155 8.68 -4.23 13.70
C GLN A 155 8.81 -2.99 14.59
N SER A 156 9.88 -2.20 14.48
CA SER A 156 10.12 -1.04 15.36
C SER A 156 9.21 0.15 15.00
N ASP A 157 8.28 0.47 15.91
CA ASP A 157 7.40 1.65 15.98
C ASP A 157 6.23 1.77 14.97
N TRP A 158 6.19 0.99 13.90
CA TRP A 158 5.21 1.14 12.82
C TRP A 158 3.77 0.75 13.18
N THR A 159 3.59 -0.38 13.86
CA THR A 159 2.26 -0.92 14.19
C THR A 159 1.58 -0.06 15.24
N GLY A 160 2.28 0.30 16.33
CA GLY A 160 1.74 1.18 17.36
C GLY A 160 1.33 2.55 16.80
N LEU A 161 2.14 3.13 15.92
CA LEU A 161 1.90 4.45 15.33
C LEU A 161 0.67 4.46 14.40
N ILE A 162 0.53 3.43 13.57
CA ILE A 162 -0.64 3.26 12.70
C ILE A 162 -1.90 2.95 13.52
N HIS A 163 -1.83 2.04 14.49
CA HIS A 163 -2.96 1.65 15.32
C HIS A 163 -3.51 2.83 16.14
N THR A 164 -2.63 3.67 16.69
CA THR A 164 -3.03 4.79 17.57
C THR A 164 -3.60 6.01 16.84
N LYS A 165 -3.43 6.13 15.51
CA LYS A 165 -3.90 7.32 14.76
C LYS A 165 -4.75 7.02 13.53
N LEU A 166 -4.52 5.92 12.81
CA LEU A 166 -5.30 5.64 11.59
C LEU A 166 -6.72 5.17 11.87
N TYR A 167 -6.98 4.55 13.01
CA TYR A 167 -8.32 4.03 13.33
C TYR A 167 -8.66 4.08 14.82
N ALA A 168 -8.05 5.02 15.55
CA ALA A 168 -8.37 5.26 16.96
C ALA A 168 -9.84 5.63 17.21
N GLY A 169 -10.51 6.15 16.18
CA GLY A 169 -11.93 6.43 16.18
C GLY A 169 -12.38 7.07 14.87
N PRO A 170 -13.69 7.39 14.75
CA PRO A 170 -14.22 8.01 13.55
C PRO A 170 -13.50 9.34 13.20
N GLY A 171 -13.03 9.48 11.96
CA GLY A 171 -12.32 10.66 11.45
C GLY A 171 -10.91 10.87 11.99
N SER A 172 -10.36 9.93 12.77
CA SER A 172 -9.04 10.10 13.42
C SER A 172 -7.86 10.30 12.46
N SER A 173 -7.94 9.74 11.25
CA SER A 173 -6.93 9.87 10.19
C SER A 173 -7.16 11.06 9.26
N ASP A 174 -8.20 11.86 9.48
CA ASP A 174 -8.53 13.01 8.64
C ASP A 174 -7.69 14.23 9.02
N LYS A 175 -6.40 14.09 8.73
CA LYS A 175 -5.33 14.98 9.18
C LYS A 175 -4.41 15.33 8.03
N SER A 176 -3.81 16.52 8.10
CA SER A 176 -2.88 17.02 7.09
C SER A 176 -1.66 16.11 6.88
N TRP A 177 -1.21 15.39 7.92
CA TRP A 177 -0.16 14.37 7.80
C TRP A 177 -0.58 13.12 7.00
N ASN A 178 -1.88 12.91 6.77
CA ASN A 178 -2.42 11.87 5.91
C ASN A 178 -2.93 12.44 4.58
N MET A 179 -2.48 13.63 4.17
CA MET A 179 -2.96 14.31 2.96
C MET A 179 -1.81 14.84 2.10
N LEU A 180 -2.05 14.91 0.80
CA LEU A 180 -1.16 15.49 -0.21
C LEU A 180 -1.93 16.27 -1.26
N SER A 181 -1.32 17.31 -1.81
CA SER A 181 -1.85 18.06 -2.94
C SER A 181 -1.39 17.45 -4.26
N LEU A 182 -2.32 16.87 -5.02
CA LEU A 182 -2.09 16.31 -6.35
C LEU A 182 -2.96 17.01 -7.39
N SER A 183 -2.51 17.05 -8.65
CA SER A 183 -3.40 17.43 -9.75
C SER A 183 -4.59 16.47 -9.81
N TYR A 184 -5.71 16.91 -10.35
CA TYR A 184 -6.93 16.10 -10.40
C TYR A 184 -6.70 14.73 -11.08
N LEU A 185 -5.94 14.71 -12.19
CA LEU A 185 -5.60 13.47 -12.89
C LEU A 185 -4.68 12.57 -12.07
N LEU A 186 -3.62 13.12 -11.46
CA LEU A 186 -2.72 12.33 -10.61
C LEU A 186 -3.45 11.76 -9.39
N HIS A 187 -4.37 12.49 -8.78
CA HIS A 187 -5.20 11.97 -7.70
C HIS A 187 -5.99 10.72 -8.16
N LYS A 188 -6.67 10.79 -9.31
CA LYS A 188 -7.41 9.64 -9.87
C LYS A 188 -6.52 8.46 -10.24
N TRP A 189 -5.33 8.73 -10.75
CA TRP A 189 -4.37 7.69 -11.14
C TRP A 189 -3.75 7.03 -9.90
N TRP A 190 -3.45 7.80 -8.87
CA TRP A 190 -2.91 7.28 -7.62
C TRP A 190 -3.92 6.41 -6.87
N SER A 191 -5.21 6.73 -6.94
CA SER A 191 -6.27 5.90 -6.34
C SER A 191 -6.52 4.59 -7.10
N LYS A 192 -5.98 4.46 -8.32
CA LYS A 192 -6.12 3.29 -9.19
C LYS A 192 -4.81 2.50 -9.37
N GLY A 193 -3.76 2.86 -8.61
CA GLY A 193 -2.48 2.19 -8.66
C GLY A 193 -1.72 2.34 -9.99
N TYR A 194 -1.86 3.48 -10.69
CA TYR A 194 -1.03 3.75 -11.88
C TYR A 194 0.41 4.12 -11.52
N PHE A 195 0.61 4.71 -10.34
CA PHE A 195 1.92 5.06 -9.82
C PHE A 195 1.90 4.93 -8.30
N GLY A 196 3.08 4.92 -7.70
CA GLY A 196 3.28 4.98 -6.26
C GLY A 196 4.32 6.03 -5.90
N LEU A 197 4.36 6.36 -4.61
CA LEU A 197 5.34 7.28 -4.04
C LEU A 197 6.19 6.50 -3.04
N LYS A 198 7.46 6.28 -3.37
CA LYS A 198 8.41 5.59 -2.51
C LYS A 198 9.08 6.60 -1.58
N TYR A 199 9.14 6.29 -0.30
CA TYR A 199 9.90 7.08 0.67
C TYR A 199 11.39 6.79 0.54
N LEU A 200 12.22 7.84 0.41
CA LEU A 200 13.68 7.71 0.33
C LEU A 200 14.37 8.09 1.65
N GLY A 201 13.89 9.11 2.34
CA GLY A 201 14.54 9.61 3.54
C GLY A 201 13.82 10.78 4.19
N THR A 202 14.25 11.09 5.41
CA THR A 202 13.82 12.28 6.15
C THR A 202 15.08 13.00 6.61
N THR A 203 15.16 14.29 6.34
CA THR A 203 16.22 15.17 6.83
C THR A 203 15.60 16.29 7.68
N PRO A 204 16.25 16.72 8.78
CA PRO A 204 15.86 17.96 9.44
C PRO A 204 15.91 19.10 8.43
N SER A 205 14.85 19.92 8.36
CA SER A 205 14.85 21.03 7.41
C SER A 205 15.82 22.11 7.91
N SER A 206 16.93 22.28 7.20
CA SER A 206 17.88 23.38 7.44
C SER A 206 17.35 24.74 6.97
N SER A 207 16.23 24.76 6.23
CA SER A 207 15.73 25.91 5.47
C SER A 207 14.26 26.26 5.75
N SER A 208 13.65 25.69 6.78
CA SER A 208 12.25 25.94 7.18
C SER A 208 12.17 26.37 8.64
N PRO A 209 10.99 26.76 9.17
CA PRO A 209 10.83 27.05 10.59
C PRO A 209 11.41 25.92 11.45
N GLN A 210 11.90 26.28 12.65
CA GLN A 210 12.25 25.31 13.68
C GLN A 210 11.09 24.28 13.79
N ASP A 211 11.44 22.99 13.87
CA ASP A 211 10.52 21.83 13.96
C ASP A 211 9.92 21.30 12.64
N MET A 212 10.52 21.56 11.49
CA MET A 212 10.12 20.93 10.21
C MET A 212 11.10 19.86 9.74
N HIS A 213 10.57 18.76 9.21
CA HIS A 213 11.29 17.70 8.51
C HIS A 213 11.02 17.78 7.01
N THR A 214 12.08 17.62 6.21
CA THR A 214 11.99 17.44 4.77
C THR A 214 11.95 15.95 4.47
N ILE A 215 10.86 15.50 3.87
CA ILE A 215 10.65 14.10 3.47
C ILE A 215 10.87 14.01 1.98
N GLU A 216 11.81 13.16 1.56
CA GLU A 216 12.10 12.90 0.16
C GLU A 216 11.28 11.71 -0.34
N LEU A 217 10.51 11.95 -1.40
CA LEU A 217 9.67 10.95 -2.07
C LEU A 217 10.13 10.78 -3.51
N GLN A 218 10.07 9.54 -3.99
CA GLN A 218 10.36 9.18 -5.38
C GLN A 218 9.08 8.74 -6.07
N PHE A 219 8.81 9.33 -7.24
CA PHE A 219 7.74 8.91 -8.12
C PHE A 219 8.12 7.62 -8.85
N ARG A 220 7.22 6.63 -8.89
CA ARG A 220 7.41 5.40 -9.67
C ARG A 220 6.12 5.08 -10.41
N TRP A 221 6.16 5.02 -11.74
CA TRP A 221 5.08 4.40 -12.49
C TRP A 221 5.00 2.93 -12.07
N LEU A 222 3.78 2.44 -11.89
CA LEU A 222 3.56 1.05 -11.51
C LEU A 222 3.06 0.26 -12.70
N PRO A 223 3.54 -0.99 -12.87
CA PRO A 223 2.91 -1.91 -13.80
C PRO A 223 1.46 -2.12 -13.43
N ARG A 224 0.69 -2.59 -14.40
CA ARG A 224 -0.67 -3.04 -14.14
C ARG A 224 -0.79 -4.41 -14.76
N SER A 225 -0.48 -5.43 -13.97
CA SER A 225 -0.66 -6.82 -14.37
C SER A 225 -2.11 -7.09 -14.78
N GLN A 226 -2.31 -8.00 -15.73
CA GLN A 226 -3.63 -8.50 -16.13
C GLN A 226 -3.95 -9.84 -15.46
N GLU A 227 -3.05 -10.32 -14.58
CA GLU A 227 -3.24 -11.55 -13.84
C GLU A 227 -4.47 -11.48 -12.93
N HIS A 228 -5.09 -12.63 -12.68
CA HIS A 228 -6.14 -12.75 -11.68
C HIS A 228 -5.48 -12.79 -10.28
N PRO A 229 -5.81 -11.88 -9.35
CA PRO A 229 -5.07 -11.74 -8.09
C PRO A 229 -5.15 -12.98 -7.17
N MET A 230 -6.20 -13.77 -7.31
CA MET A 230 -6.37 -15.04 -6.57
C MET A 230 -5.84 -16.28 -7.31
N ARG A 231 -5.27 -16.13 -8.52
CA ARG A 231 -4.72 -17.26 -9.28
C ARG A 231 -3.55 -17.90 -8.50
N PRO A 232 -3.52 -19.23 -8.33
CA PRO A 232 -2.35 -19.92 -7.79
C PRO A 232 -1.10 -19.71 -8.65
N ILE A 233 0.04 -19.43 -8.02
CA ILE A 233 1.34 -19.24 -8.68
C ILE A 233 2.16 -20.53 -8.62
N GLU A 234 2.68 -20.94 -9.78
CA GLU A 234 3.73 -21.95 -9.87
C GLU A 234 5.11 -21.28 -9.77
N LEU A 235 5.80 -21.47 -8.64
CA LEU A 235 7.12 -20.83 -8.42
C LEU A 235 8.16 -21.26 -9.47
N GLN A 236 8.06 -22.48 -10.02
CA GLN A 236 8.95 -22.95 -11.08
C GLN A 236 8.75 -22.18 -12.40
N GLU A 237 7.53 -21.77 -12.73
CA GLU A 237 7.27 -20.92 -13.91
C GLU A 237 7.84 -19.51 -13.73
N GLN A 238 7.99 -19.06 -12.49
CA GLN A 238 8.56 -17.74 -12.19
C GLN A 238 10.07 -17.67 -12.41
N ARG A 239 10.78 -18.82 -12.39
CA ARG A 239 12.21 -18.90 -12.72
C ARG A 239 12.49 -18.82 -14.22
N ASP A 240 11.49 -19.12 -15.05
CA ASP A 240 11.59 -18.97 -16.49
C ASP A 240 11.43 -17.49 -16.85
N THR A 241 12.53 -16.81 -17.21
CA THR A 241 12.51 -15.38 -17.58
C THR A 241 11.56 -15.01 -18.74
N THR A 242 11.08 -16.00 -19.51
CA THR A 242 10.06 -15.79 -20.56
C THR A 242 8.62 -15.83 -20.02
N LYS A 243 8.42 -16.32 -18.78
CA LYS A 243 7.13 -16.50 -18.10
C LYS A 243 7.04 -15.86 -16.71
N GLY A 244 8.17 -15.47 -16.12
CA GLY A 244 8.31 -14.80 -14.83
C GLY A 244 7.82 -13.35 -14.90
N ILE A 245 6.51 -13.18 -14.96
CA ILE A 245 5.87 -11.93 -15.37
C ILE A 245 5.89 -10.86 -14.26
N MET A 246 6.01 -11.24 -12.98
CA MET A 246 5.68 -10.31 -11.89
C MET A 246 6.77 -9.31 -11.50
N ILE A 247 8.08 -9.64 -11.60
CA ILE A 247 9.13 -8.68 -11.19
C ILE A 247 9.53 -7.72 -12.31
N TYR A 248 9.69 -8.21 -13.55
CA TYR A 248 10.06 -7.37 -14.70
C TYR A 248 9.02 -6.30 -15.00
N GLN A 249 7.79 -6.49 -14.53
CA GLN A 249 6.75 -5.48 -14.57
C GLN A 249 7.11 -4.20 -13.78
N LEU A 250 7.84 -4.27 -12.66
CA LEU A 250 8.17 -3.08 -11.86
C LEU A 250 9.21 -2.17 -12.52
N ASP A 251 10.04 -2.70 -13.42
CA ASP A 251 11.10 -1.97 -14.12
C ASP A 251 10.75 -1.64 -15.58
N THR A 252 9.62 -2.11 -16.10
CA THR A 252 9.14 -1.72 -17.44
C THR A 252 8.46 -0.35 -17.40
N ASP A 253 9.19 0.68 -17.81
CA ASP A 253 8.75 2.07 -17.96
C ASP A 253 7.88 2.28 -19.21
N SER A 254 6.79 1.50 -19.37
CA SER A 254 5.81 1.69 -20.44
C SER A 254 4.43 2.09 -19.88
N PRO A 255 4.31 3.23 -19.20
CA PRO A 255 3.04 3.63 -18.62
C PRO A 255 2.04 3.93 -19.75
N LYS A 256 0.84 3.36 -19.67
CA LYS A 256 -0.31 3.72 -20.55
C LYS A 256 -0.90 5.10 -20.21
N ALA A 257 -0.23 5.87 -19.35
CA ALA A 257 -0.60 7.19 -18.88
C ALA A 257 0.67 8.05 -18.79
N GLY A 258 0.53 9.37 -18.97
CA GLY A 258 1.65 10.30 -18.88
C GLY A 258 1.24 11.60 -18.21
N ALA A 259 2.14 12.18 -17.43
CA ALA A 259 1.99 13.50 -16.85
C ALA A 259 3.28 14.29 -17.07
N ASN A 260 3.18 15.61 -17.15
CA ASN A 260 4.31 16.49 -17.38
C ASN A 260 4.47 17.47 -16.21
N PHE A 261 5.69 17.92 -15.96
CA PHE A 261 5.94 19.05 -15.06
C PHE A 261 5.35 20.34 -15.65
N GLY A 262 4.61 21.09 -14.85
CA GLY A 262 3.91 22.29 -15.28
C GLY A 262 4.84 23.43 -15.72
N ASN A 263 6.06 23.49 -15.19
CA ASN A 263 7.01 24.56 -15.49
C ASN A 263 7.85 24.32 -16.76
N SER A 264 8.15 23.05 -17.08
CA SER A 264 9.08 22.68 -18.15
C SER A 264 8.41 21.87 -19.26
N ASN A 265 7.18 21.42 -19.04
CA ASN A 265 6.45 20.48 -19.88
C ASN A 265 7.20 19.17 -20.16
N ARG A 266 8.25 18.86 -19.37
CA ARG A 266 8.98 17.59 -19.47
C ARG A 266 8.14 16.46 -18.87
N PRO A 267 8.20 15.25 -19.43
CA PRO A 267 7.48 14.10 -18.89
C PRO A 267 7.98 13.74 -17.49
N ILE A 268 7.06 13.32 -16.64
CA ILE A 268 7.37 12.69 -15.36
C ILE A 268 7.69 11.23 -15.64
N CYS A 269 8.96 10.89 -15.54
CA CYS A 269 9.48 9.53 -15.52
C CYS A 269 9.48 8.96 -14.10
N SER A 270 9.59 7.64 -14.00
CA SER A 270 10.02 6.97 -12.77
C SER A 270 11.36 7.57 -12.30
N ASP A 271 11.62 7.51 -11.00
CA ASP A 271 12.82 8.03 -10.33
C ASP A 271 12.88 9.54 -10.10
N HIS A 272 11.97 10.33 -10.65
CA HIS A 272 11.87 11.74 -10.25
C HIS A 272 11.56 11.85 -8.75
N THR A 273 12.37 12.63 -8.04
CA THR A 273 12.20 12.90 -6.62
C THR A 273 11.58 14.27 -6.38
N PHE A 274 10.88 14.39 -5.25
CA PHE A 274 10.31 15.65 -4.78
C PHE A 274 10.25 15.64 -3.26
N GLN A 275 10.11 16.84 -2.69
CA GLN A 275 10.19 17.05 -1.25
C GLN A 275 8.85 17.49 -0.69
N VAL A 276 8.52 16.98 0.50
CA VAL A 276 7.37 17.41 1.29
C VAL A 276 7.85 17.82 2.67
N HIS A 277 7.45 19.00 3.12
CA HIS A 277 7.87 19.54 4.42
C HIS A 277 6.78 19.27 5.46
N ILE A 278 7.06 18.44 6.47
CA ILE A 278 6.10 18.03 7.50
C ILE A 278 6.63 18.43 8.88
N ASN A 279 5.75 18.86 9.79
CA ASN A 279 6.15 19.10 11.18
C ASN A 279 6.81 17.85 11.78
N GLN A 280 7.88 18.02 12.56
CA GLN A 280 8.65 16.93 13.16
C GLN A 280 7.75 15.95 13.94
N LYS A 281 6.78 16.46 14.71
CA LYS A 281 5.80 15.64 15.46
C LYS A 281 4.91 14.78 14.57
N ASP A 282 4.64 15.24 13.35
CA ASP A 282 3.71 14.61 12.40
C ASP A 282 4.44 13.72 11.38
N SER A 283 5.75 13.92 11.22
CA SER A 283 6.60 13.24 10.24
C SER A 283 6.53 11.70 10.36
N PRO A 284 6.58 11.08 11.56
CA PRO A 284 6.43 9.63 11.67
C PRO A 284 5.12 9.12 11.06
N PHE A 285 4.00 9.83 11.25
CA PHE A 285 2.68 9.40 10.75
C PHE A 285 2.57 9.59 9.23
N PHE A 286 3.14 10.66 8.71
CA PHE A 286 3.21 10.87 7.27
C PHE A 286 4.04 9.77 6.59
N VAL A 287 5.25 9.52 7.09
CA VAL A 287 6.12 8.44 6.59
C VAL A 287 5.39 7.09 6.73
N ALA A 288 4.64 6.91 7.81
CA ALA A 288 3.83 5.73 8.06
C ALA A 288 2.85 5.40 6.94
N THR A 289 2.02 6.39 6.62
CA THR A 289 0.97 6.26 5.61
C THR A 289 1.52 6.15 4.19
N ILE A 290 2.62 6.85 3.87
CA ILE A 290 3.28 6.74 2.57
C ILE A 290 3.79 5.32 2.35
N LYS A 291 4.54 4.76 3.31
CA LYS A 291 5.07 3.40 3.20
C LYS A 291 3.94 2.36 3.15
N LEU A 292 2.88 2.52 3.95
CA LEU A 292 1.70 1.66 3.89
C LEU A 292 1.09 1.64 2.48
N ARG A 293 0.81 2.82 1.91
CA ARG A 293 0.24 2.93 0.56
C ARG A 293 1.18 2.39 -0.51
N TRP A 294 2.48 2.67 -0.39
CA TRP A 294 3.50 2.16 -1.31
C TRP A 294 3.49 0.63 -1.39
N ALA A 295 3.49 -0.06 -0.24
CA ALA A 295 3.43 -1.52 -0.20
C ALA A 295 2.13 -2.06 -0.83
N ILE A 296 0.97 -1.51 -0.44
CA ILE A 296 -0.33 -1.95 -0.96
C ILE A 296 -0.43 -1.76 -2.47
N LEU A 297 0.02 -0.61 -3.00
CA LEU A 297 -0.05 -0.34 -4.42
C LEU A 297 0.89 -1.22 -5.25
N GLN A 298 2.09 -1.55 -4.75
CA GLN A 298 2.96 -2.52 -5.42
C GLN A 298 2.32 -3.92 -5.48
N VAL A 299 1.78 -4.40 -4.36
CA VAL A 299 1.07 -5.68 -4.32
C VAL A 299 -0.11 -5.69 -5.29
N ALA A 300 -0.92 -4.63 -5.30
CA ALA A 300 -2.04 -4.49 -6.22
C ALA A 300 -1.61 -4.46 -7.69
N ALA A 301 -0.53 -3.73 -8.00
CA ALA A 301 0.01 -3.58 -9.35
C ALA A 301 0.49 -4.91 -9.93
N MET A 302 1.28 -5.65 -9.15
CA MET A 302 1.88 -6.92 -9.57
C MET A 302 0.84 -8.04 -9.67
N SER A 303 -0.08 -8.13 -8.70
CA SER A 303 -1.09 -9.20 -8.65
C SER A 303 -2.27 -9.00 -9.62
N GLY A 304 -2.39 -7.83 -10.25
CA GLY A 304 -3.56 -7.46 -11.06
C GLY A 304 -4.73 -6.89 -10.26
N GLY A 305 -4.66 -6.88 -8.93
CA GLY A 305 -5.66 -6.29 -8.05
C GLY A 305 -5.90 -4.78 -8.30
N ALA A 306 -4.93 -4.04 -8.83
CA ALA A 306 -5.10 -2.64 -9.23
C ALA A 306 -6.03 -2.47 -10.46
N GLN A 307 -6.23 -3.51 -11.27
CA GLN A 307 -7.13 -3.50 -12.42
C GLN A 307 -8.50 -4.03 -12.06
N ALA A 308 -8.55 -5.10 -11.29
CA ALA A 308 -9.77 -5.80 -10.89
C ALA A 308 -9.86 -5.96 -9.37
N PRO A 309 -10.04 -4.86 -8.60
CA PRO A 309 -10.14 -4.93 -7.14
C PRO A 309 -11.26 -5.83 -6.62
N GLU A 310 -12.32 -6.02 -7.40
CA GLU A 310 -13.45 -6.91 -7.10
C GLU A 310 -13.04 -8.38 -6.99
N LEU A 311 -12.01 -8.81 -7.71
CA LEU A 311 -11.52 -10.20 -7.70
C LEU A 311 -10.70 -10.53 -6.44
N LEU A 312 -10.41 -9.54 -5.59
CA LEU A 312 -9.73 -9.73 -4.30
C LEU A 312 -10.68 -10.16 -3.18
N GLN A 313 -12.00 -10.12 -3.42
CA GLN A 313 -12.97 -10.74 -2.53
C GLN A 313 -12.81 -12.25 -2.67
N GLY A 314 -12.32 -12.92 -1.62
CA GLY A 314 -12.41 -14.36 -1.57
C GLY A 314 -13.89 -14.72 -1.63
N HIS A 315 -14.32 -15.41 -2.69
CA HIS A 315 -15.47 -16.30 -2.52
C HIS A 315 -15.01 -17.32 -1.48
N ASP A 316 -15.49 -17.20 -0.25
CA ASP A 316 -15.90 -18.45 0.38
C ASP A 316 -16.97 -19.01 -0.56
N PRO A 317 -16.82 -20.21 -1.12
CA PRO A 317 -17.98 -20.90 -1.63
C PRO A 317 -18.88 -21.04 -0.41
N ASP A 318 -19.96 -20.26 -0.35
CA ASP A 318 -21.08 -20.62 0.52
C ASP A 318 -21.32 -22.12 0.26
N PRO A 319 -21.31 -22.98 1.29
CA PRO A 319 -21.82 -24.32 1.09
C PRO A 319 -23.28 -24.11 0.71
N ASP A 320 -23.62 -24.37 -0.56
CA ASP A 320 -25.00 -24.38 -1.00
C ASP A 320 -25.83 -25.24 -0.02
N PRO A 321 -27.07 -24.81 0.30
CA PRO A 321 -27.90 -25.39 1.36
C PRO A 321 -28.22 -26.88 1.19
#